data_AF-A0A258HFS1-F1
#
_entry.id   AF-A0A258HFS1-F1
#
_cell.length_a   1.000
_cell.length_b   1.000
_cell.length_c   1.000
_cell.angle_alpha   90.00
_cell.angle_beta   90.00
_cell.angle_gamma   90.00
#
_symmetry.space_group_name_H-M   'P 1'
#
loop_
_entity.id
_entity.type
_entity.pdbx_description
1 polymer ?
#
loop_
_entity_poly.entity_id
_entity_poly.type
_entity_poly.pdbx_seq_one_letter_code
_entity_poly.pdbx_strand_id
1 'polypeptide(L)'
;MTRRPDAPLVPDRALGTQPGDRRIRIEILIVLGLSLGASAVYSLVAIANRLTRDVPLGDQTATLNPPRDQREIFDLIYQLLGIFFDLVPVALVAFLLWSTARPHLGRLGIDGTRPWRDSRDGVGLALIIGIPGLALYLVGRALGVTVTVVPTALDEHWWTVPVLLLSALRAGVTEEVIVVGYLFARLRDLRWGPWTIILTSALLRATYHLYQGFGAFVGNFAMGLLFGWLYTRFGRVLPLVIAHTVINSVVFIGYPWAASAFPGLLAPVPVPTPTP
;
A
#
# COMPACT_ATOMS: atom_id res chain seq x y z
N MET A 1 -67.71 30.24 -3.72
CA MET A 1 -66.53 29.73 -3.00
C MET A 1 -66.36 28.26 -3.33
N THR A 2 -65.53 27.95 -4.33
CA THR A 2 -65.25 26.60 -4.82
C THR A 2 -64.08 25.99 -4.05
N ARG A 3 -64.34 24.88 -3.35
CA ARG A 3 -63.32 24.08 -2.65
C ARG A 3 -62.35 23.51 -3.68
N ARG A 4 -61.05 23.83 -3.57
CA ARG A 4 -59.98 23.13 -4.31
C ARG A 4 -59.89 21.69 -3.80
N PRO A 5 -59.67 20.69 -4.66
CA PRO A 5 -59.34 19.34 -4.20
C PRO A 5 -57.91 19.33 -3.64
N ASP A 6 -57.77 18.71 -2.47
CA ASP A 6 -56.49 18.45 -1.82
C ASP A 6 -55.61 17.61 -2.75
N ALA A 7 -54.49 18.20 -3.18
CA ALA A 7 -53.45 17.46 -3.89
C ALA A 7 -52.92 16.36 -2.95
N PRO A 8 -52.72 15.12 -3.43
CA PRO A 8 -52.14 14.08 -2.61
C PRO A 8 -50.74 14.49 -2.18
N LEU A 9 -50.53 14.54 -0.87
CA LEU A 9 -49.21 14.67 -0.24
C LEU A 9 -48.34 13.53 -0.78
N VAL A 10 -47.45 13.84 -1.72
CA VAL A 10 -46.36 12.94 -2.10
C VAL A 10 -45.58 12.70 -0.81
N PRO A 11 -45.52 11.46 -0.30
CA PRO A 11 -44.69 11.20 0.86
C PRO A 11 -43.26 11.47 0.43
N ASP A 12 -42.68 12.48 1.08
CA ASP A 12 -41.28 12.87 0.94
C ASP A 12 -40.44 11.69 1.43
N ARG A 13 -40.23 10.73 0.52
CA ARG A 13 -39.35 9.61 0.74
C ARG A 13 -37.94 10.18 0.74
N ALA A 14 -37.50 10.59 1.93
CA ALA A 14 -36.10 10.56 2.33
C ALA A 14 -35.58 9.11 2.29
N LEU A 15 -35.57 8.50 1.10
CA LEU A 15 -34.77 7.33 0.79
C LEU A 15 -33.41 7.89 0.39
N GLY A 16 -32.42 7.75 1.24
CA GLY A 16 -31.03 7.99 0.85
C GLY A 16 -30.74 7.18 -0.41
N THR A 17 -30.71 7.83 -1.56
CA THR A 17 -30.48 7.17 -2.84
C THR A 17 -29.03 6.72 -2.84
N GLN A 18 -28.82 5.41 -2.78
CA GLN A 18 -27.50 4.83 -3.01
C GLN A 18 -26.94 5.44 -4.30
N PRO A 19 -25.66 5.86 -4.32
CA PRO A 19 -25.05 6.40 -5.53
C PRO A 19 -25.27 5.43 -6.69
N GLY A 20 -25.82 5.91 -7.81
CA GLY A 20 -25.98 5.06 -8.99
C GLY A 20 -24.63 4.49 -9.47
N ASP A 21 -24.63 3.31 -10.10
CA ASP A 21 -23.41 2.59 -10.51
C ASP A 21 -22.40 3.48 -11.26
N ARG A 22 -22.89 4.36 -12.14
CA ARG A 22 -22.06 5.31 -12.89
C ARG A 22 -21.26 6.24 -11.98
N ARG A 23 -21.90 6.77 -10.92
CA ARG A 23 -21.25 7.64 -9.94
C ARG A 23 -20.16 6.90 -9.19
N ILE A 24 -20.42 5.65 -8.79
CA ILE A 24 -19.43 4.81 -8.08
C ILE A 24 -18.21 4.53 -8.98
N ARG A 25 -18.43 4.18 -10.25
CA ARG A 25 -17.32 3.94 -11.20
C ARG A 25 -16.45 5.19 -11.39
N ILE A 26 -17.07 6.36 -11.56
CA ILE A 26 -16.34 7.63 -11.66
C ILE A 26 -15.57 7.92 -10.37
N GLU A 27 -16.20 7.70 -9.21
CA GLU A 27 -15.56 7.87 -7.91
C GLU A 27 -14.31 6.99 -7.77
N ILE A 28 -14.41 5.69 -8.10
CA ILE A 28 -13.27 4.76 -8.11
C ILE A 28 -12.16 5.28 -9.04
N LEU A 29 -12.51 5.71 -10.26
CA LEU A 29 -11.53 6.23 -11.22
C LEU A 29 -10.82 7.49 -10.70
N ILE A 30 -11.54 8.42 -10.06
CA ILE A 30 -10.96 9.63 -9.48
C ILE A 30 -10.05 9.27 -8.30
N VAL A 31 -10.53 8.44 -7.36
CA VAL A 31 -9.74 8.04 -6.19
C VAL A 31 -8.46 7.32 -6.61
N LEU A 32 -8.56 6.34 -7.52
CA LEU A 32 -7.39 5.63 -8.03
C LEU A 32 -6.48 6.54 -8.85
N GLY A 33 -7.04 7.44 -9.67
CA GLY A 33 -6.29 8.42 -10.45
C GLY A 33 -5.52 9.44 -9.60
N LEU A 34 -6.02 9.79 -8.41
CA LEU A 34 -5.34 10.64 -7.44
C LEU A 34 -4.33 9.87 -6.56
N SER A 35 -4.26 8.54 -6.68
CA SER A 35 -3.48 7.70 -5.78
C SER A 35 -2.81 6.52 -6.51
N LEU A 36 -3.05 5.29 -6.05
CA LEU A 36 -2.33 4.08 -6.44
C LEU A 36 -2.62 3.63 -7.88
N GLY A 37 -3.71 4.11 -8.49
CA GLY A 37 -3.96 3.93 -9.92
C GLY A 37 -2.99 4.72 -10.78
N ALA A 38 -2.67 5.97 -10.41
CA ALA A 38 -1.59 6.71 -11.07
C ALA A 38 -0.24 6.02 -10.85
N SER A 39 0.04 5.55 -9.63
CA SER A 39 1.26 4.77 -9.36
C SER A 39 1.34 3.51 -10.23
N ALA A 40 0.22 2.80 -10.47
CA ALA A 40 0.17 1.64 -11.36
C ALA A 40 0.55 2.00 -12.81
N VAL A 41 0.04 3.12 -13.33
CA VAL A 41 0.38 3.59 -14.69
C VAL A 41 1.86 3.95 -14.77
N TYR A 42 2.39 4.71 -13.82
CA TYR A 42 3.82 5.02 -13.77
C TYR A 42 4.68 3.77 -13.65
N SER A 43 4.23 2.77 -12.90
CA SER A 43 4.96 1.51 -12.73
C SER A 43 5.03 0.68 -14.01
N LEU A 44 3.97 0.67 -14.82
CA LEU A 44 3.98 0.05 -16.15
C LEU A 44 4.97 0.73 -17.09
N VAL A 45 4.98 2.08 -17.10
CA VAL A 45 5.95 2.85 -17.90
C VAL A 45 7.38 2.61 -17.40
N ALA A 46 7.59 2.58 -16.08
CA ALA A 46 8.89 2.38 -15.48
C ALA A 46 9.47 1.00 -15.81
N ILE A 47 8.67 -0.09 -15.74
CA ILE A 47 9.16 -1.42 -16.10
C ILE A 47 9.45 -1.52 -17.60
N ALA A 48 8.61 -0.94 -18.47
CA ALA A 48 8.86 -0.91 -19.90
C ALA A 48 10.18 -0.20 -20.22
N ASN A 49 10.41 0.98 -19.62
CA ASN A 49 11.66 1.72 -19.77
C ASN A 49 12.88 0.96 -19.22
N ARG A 50 12.73 0.15 -18.16
CA ARG A 50 13.83 -0.68 -17.64
C ARG A 50 14.17 -1.82 -18.59
N LEU A 51 13.17 -2.43 -19.20
CA LEU A 51 13.33 -3.55 -20.14
C LEU A 51 13.95 -3.14 -21.49
N THR A 52 13.94 -1.84 -21.84
CA THR A 52 14.58 -1.32 -23.05
C THR A 52 16.03 -0.88 -22.85
N ARG A 53 16.59 -1.03 -21.64
CA ARG A 53 17.99 -0.67 -21.35
C ARG A 53 18.93 -1.85 -21.63
N ASP A 54 20.18 -1.54 -21.94
CA ASP A 54 21.23 -2.54 -22.17
C ASP A 54 21.68 -3.26 -20.89
N VAL A 55 21.28 -2.76 -19.71
CA VAL A 55 21.58 -3.38 -18.41
C VAL A 55 20.49 -4.41 -18.07
N PRO A 56 20.82 -5.68 -17.76
CA PRO A 56 19.84 -6.67 -17.35
C PRO A 56 18.98 -6.20 -16.18
N LEU A 57 17.70 -6.56 -16.15
CA LEU A 57 16.77 -6.11 -15.10
C LEU A 57 17.23 -6.47 -13.68
N GLY A 58 17.93 -7.60 -13.51
CA GLY A 58 18.51 -8.02 -12.23
C GLY A 58 19.62 -7.08 -11.74
N ASP A 59 20.35 -6.44 -12.64
CA ASP A 59 21.46 -5.57 -12.28
C ASP A 59 21.03 -4.09 -12.11
N GLN A 60 19.74 -3.80 -12.31
CA GLN A 60 19.16 -2.48 -12.11
C GLN A 60 18.56 -2.33 -10.71
N THR A 61 18.77 -1.17 -10.08
CA THR A 61 18.26 -0.89 -8.73
C THR A 61 17.00 -0.02 -8.74
N ALA A 62 16.15 -0.17 -7.72
CA ALA A 62 15.03 0.72 -7.43
C ALA A 62 15.20 1.24 -6.00
N THR A 63 15.50 2.52 -5.85
CA THR A 63 15.67 3.11 -4.52
C THR A 63 14.32 3.35 -3.87
N LEU A 64 14.12 2.82 -2.67
CA LEU A 64 12.96 3.07 -1.84
C LEU A 64 13.25 4.29 -0.95
N ASN A 65 12.32 5.23 -0.88
CA ASN A 65 12.44 6.47 -0.12
C ASN A 65 13.77 7.24 -0.38
N PRO A 66 14.10 7.56 -1.64
CA PRO A 66 15.32 8.33 -1.93
C PRO A 66 15.24 9.74 -1.31
N PRO A 67 16.38 10.35 -0.95
CA PRO A 67 16.45 11.78 -0.64
C PRO A 67 15.85 12.62 -1.76
N ARG A 68 15.17 13.70 -1.40
CA ARG A 68 14.50 14.65 -2.31
C ARG A 68 15.27 15.94 -2.51
N ASP A 69 16.17 16.26 -1.60
CA ASP A 69 17.05 17.42 -1.69
C ASP A 69 18.42 17.05 -1.06
N GLN A 70 19.48 17.73 -1.47
CA GLN A 70 20.81 17.55 -0.87
C GLN A 70 20.96 18.32 0.44
N ARG A 71 20.06 19.28 0.70
CA ARG A 71 20.03 20.09 1.92
C ARG A 71 19.12 19.43 2.94
N GLU A 72 19.69 18.98 4.06
CA GLU A 72 19.00 18.25 5.14
C GLU A 72 17.60 18.79 5.47
N ILE A 73 17.49 20.10 5.76
CA ILE A 73 16.22 20.72 6.16
C ILE A 73 15.17 20.65 5.04
N PHE A 74 15.58 20.84 3.79
CA PHE A 74 14.66 20.80 2.65
C PHE A 74 14.26 19.37 2.32
N ASP A 75 15.16 18.40 2.49
CA ASP A 75 14.80 16.99 2.33
C ASP A 75 13.74 16.60 3.37
N LEU A 76 13.95 16.92 4.65
CA LEU A 76 12.95 16.67 5.70
C LEU A 76 11.60 17.29 5.36
N ILE A 77 11.57 18.55 4.91
CA ILE A 77 10.34 19.23 4.51
C ILE A 77 9.66 18.48 3.37
N TYR A 78 10.38 18.13 2.29
CA TYR A 78 9.80 17.45 1.14
C TYR A 78 9.35 16.02 1.45
N GLN A 79 10.03 15.31 2.35
CA GLN A 79 9.61 14.00 2.83
C GLN A 79 8.29 14.09 3.59
N LEU A 80 8.20 15.00 4.57
CA LEU A 80 6.99 15.21 5.38
C LEU A 80 5.81 15.70 4.53
N LEU A 81 6.04 16.63 3.60
CA LEU A 81 5.02 17.08 2.65
C LEU A 81 4.53 15.93 1.77
N GLY A 82 5.44 15.10 1.27
CA GLY A 82 5.08 13.90 0.51
C GLY A 82 4.19 12.96 1.30
N ILE A 83 4.59 12.63 2.53
CA ILE A 83 3.81 11.78 3.42
C ILE A 83 2.42 12.37 3.68
N PHE A 84 2.34 13.67 3.98
CA PHE A 84 1.08 14.35 4.22
C PHE A 84 0.15 14.28 2.99
N PHE A 85 0.64 14.65 1.81
CA PHE A 85 -0.19 14.67 0.60
C PHE A 85 -0.58 13.27 0.12
N ASP A 86 0.25 12.25 0.36
CA ASP A 86 -0.08 10.84 0.08
C ASP A 86 -1.21 10.30 0.98
N LEU A 87 -1.48 10.95 2.11
CA LEU A 87 -2.61 10.64 3.01
C LEU A 87 -3.89 11.40 2.66
N VAL A 88 -3.84 12.42 1.80
CA VAL A 88 -5.05 13.17 1.38
C VAL A 88 -6.06 12.27 0.65
N PRO A 89 -5.66 11.37 -0.29
CA PRO A 89 -6.59 10.39 -0.87
C PRO A 89 -7.20 9.45 0.17
N VAL A 90 -6.49 9.14 1.26
CA VAL A 90 -7.01 8.34 2.37
C VAL A 90 -8.12 9.10 3.11
N ALA A 91 -7.90 10.38 3.41
CA ALA A 91 -8.92 11.24 3.99
C ALA A 91 -10.15 11.36 3.07
N LEU A 92 -9.94 11.45 1.76
CA LEU A 92 -11.03 11.47 0.77
C LEU A 92 -11.85 10.17 0.82
N VAL A 93 -11.25 8.99 0.83
CA VAL A 93 -12.02 7.74 0.89
C VAL A 93 -12.73 7.55 2.23
N ALA A 94 -12.11 8.01 3.34
CA ALA A 94 -12.76 8.03 4.65
C ALA A 94 -14.00 8.93 4.64
N PHE A 95 -13.90 10.11 4.02
CA PHE A 95 -15.04 11.02 3.82
C PHE A 95 -16.13 10.38 2.93
N LEU A 96 -15.77 9.76 1.81
CA LEU A 96 -16.71 9.15 0.87
C LEU A 96 -17.46 7.93 1.44
N LEU A 97 -16.87 7.26 2.43
CA LEU A 97 -17.44 6.10 3.12
C LEU A 97 -17.97 6.44 4.52
N TRP A 98 -17.99 7.72 4.90
CA TRP A 98 -18.43 8.16 6.21
C TRP A 98 -19.92 7.87 6.42
N SER A 99 -20.21 7.11 7.46
CA SER A 99 -21.57 6.83 7.94
C SER A 99 -22.03 7.92 8.91
N THR A 100 -23.28 8.35 8.78
CA THR A 100 -23.91 9.29 9.73
C THR A 100 -24.07 8.67 11.13
N ALA A 101 -24.26 7.35 11.20
CA ALA A 101 -24.30 6.58 12.45
C ALA A 101 -22.93 6.01 12.82
N ARG A 102 -22.66 5.88 14.13
CA ARG A 102 -21.47 5.21 14.65
C ARG A 102 -21.57 3.68 14.46
N PRO A 103 -20.46 2.98 14.16
CA PRO A 103 -19.13 3.54 13.87
C PRO A 103 -19.08 4.18 12.48
N HIS A 104 -18.56 5.42 12.42
CA HIS A 104 -18.56 6.24 11.20
C HIS A 104 -17.80 5.60 10.02
N LEU A 105 -16.77 4.80 10.31
CA LEU A 105 -15.96 4.09 9.31
C LEU A 105 -16.18 2.57 9.36
N GLY A 106 -17.37 2.13 9.80
CA GLY A 106 -17.71 0.71 9.90
C GLY A 106 -17.58 -0.06 8.59
N ARG A 107 -17.77 0.59 7.44
CA ARG A 107 -17.56 -0.01 6.10
C ARG A 107 -16.11 -0.39 5.79
N LEU A 108 -15.16 0.23 6.48
CA LEU A 108 -13.72 -0.10 6.43
C LEU A 108 -13.33 -1.10 7.54
N GLY A 109 -14.26 -1.47 8.42
CA GLY A 109 -13.96 -2.23 9.63
C GLY A 109 -13.21 -1.43 10.69
N ILE A 110 -13.27 -0.10 10.62
CA ILE A 110 -12.67 0.80 11.61
C ILE A 110 -13.78 1.25 12.56
N ASP A 111 -13.80 0.65 13.75
CA ASP A 111 -14.82 0.90 14.77
C ASP A 111 -14.24 1.25 16.16
N GLY A 112 -12.92 1.16 16.34
CA GLY A 112 -12.24 1.46 17.61
C GLY A 112 -12.54 0.48 18.75
N THR A 113 -13.27 -0.60 18.50
CA THR A 113 -13.76 -1.50 19.56
C THR A 113 -12.73 -2.51 20.05
N ARG A 114 -11.70 -2.81 19.24
CA ARG A 114 -10.74 -3.90 19.51
C ARG A 114 -9.28 -3.54 19.16
N PRO A 115 -8.78 -2.36 19.55
CA PRO A 115 -7.45 -1.89 19.13
C PRO A 115 -6.33 -2.87 19.48
N TRP A 116 -6.34 -3.43 20.70
CA TRP A 116 -5.31 -4.39 21.13
C TRP A 116 -5.29 -5.66 20.29
N ARG A 117 -6.48 -6.21 19.98
CA ARG A 117 -6.59 -7.41 19.15
C ARG A 117 -6.15 -7.12 17.72
N ASP A 118 -6.54 -5.96 17.18
CA ASP A 118 -6.13 -5.55 15.84
C ASP A 118 -4.59 -5.39 15.76
N SER A 119 -3.97 -4.81 16.78
CA SER A 119 -2.50 -4.71 16.87
C SER A 119 -1.83 -6.07 16.97
N ARG A 120 -2.30 -6.94 17.87
CA ARG A 120 -1.73 -8.28 18.04
C ARG A 120 -1.85 -9.10 16.74
N ASP A 121 -3.03 -9.11 16.15
CA ASP A 121 -3.30 -9.90 14.94
C ASP A 121 -2.49 -9.34 13.75
N GLY A 122 -2.32 -8.02 13.67
CA GLY A 122 -1.46 -7.37 12.67
C GLY A 122 0.03 -7.68 12.84
N VAL A 123 0.57 -7.61 14.07
CA VAL A 123 1.97 -8.01 14.35
C VAL A 123 2.18 -9.50 14.06
N GLY A 124 1.23 -10.36 14.47
CA GLY A 124 1.29 -11.79 14.17
C GLY A 124 1.32 -12.07 12.66
N LEU A 125 0.49 -11.36 11.89
CA LEU A 125 0.48 -11.45 10.44
C LEU A 125 1.79 -10.97 9.82
N ALA A 126 2.38 -9.88 10.33
CA ALA A 126 3.68 -9.40 9.89
C ALA A 126 4.79 -10.44 10.10
N LEU A 127 4.78 -11.17 11.22
CA LEU A 127 5.75 -12.23 11.49
C LEU A 127 5.56 -13.42 10.55
N ILE A 128 4.31 -13.85 10.35
CA ILE A 128 3.96 -14.99 9.47
C ILE A 128 4.39 -14.72 8.02
N ILE A 129 4.34 -13.47 7.56
CA ILE A 129 4.74 -13.10 6.20
C ILE A 129 6.22 -12.74 6.13
N GLY A 130 6.69 -11.93 7.07
CA GLY A 130 8.03 -11.36 7.08
C GLY A 130 9.12 -12.40 7.33
N ILE A 131 8.90 -13.38 8.21
CA ILE A 131 9.91 -14.41 8.51
C ILE A 131 10.17 -15.30 7.29
N PRO A 132 9.16 -15.91 6.64
CA PRO A 132 9.40 -16.66 5.41
C PRO A 132 9.96 -15.80 4.28
N GLY A 133 9.50 -14.55 4.13
CA GLY A 133 10.02 -13.62 3.13
C GLY A 133 11.52 -13.34 3.32
N LEU A 134 11.94 -13.09 4.56
CA LEU A 134 13.35 -12.89 4.91
C LEU A 134 14.16 -14.18 4.69
N ALA A 135 13.63 -15.33 5.06
CA ALA A 135 14.29 -16.62 4.83
C ALA A 135 14.50 -16.89 3.33
N LEU A 136 13.47 -16.67 2.50
CA LEU A 136 13.56 -16.79 1.05
C LEU A 136 14.59 -15.83 0.46
N TYR A 137 14.62 -14.58 0.95
CA TYR A 137 15.63 -13.61 0.54
C TYR A 137 17.05 -14.10 0.87
N LEU A 138 17.30 -14.54 2.11
CA LEU A 138 18.62 -15.04 2.54
C LEU A 138 19.05 -16.29 1.76
N VAL A 139 18.14 -17.23 1.51
CA VAL A 139 18.41 -18.41 0.67
C VAL A 139 18.69 -18.00 -0.77
N GLY A 140 17.91 -17.11 -1.34
CA GLY A 140 18.12 -16.59 -2.69
C GLY A 140 19.45 -15.85 -2.83
N ARG A 141 19.92 -15.16 -1.78
CA ARG A 141 21.26 -14.58 -1.70
C ARG A 141 22.35 -15.66 -1.67
N ALA A 142 22.20 -16.67 -0.82
CA ALA A 142 23.15 -17.78 -0.72
C ALA A 142 23.29 -18.57 -2.04
N LEU A 143 22.21 -18.63 -2.83
CA LEU A 143 22.18 -19.30 -4.14
C LEU A 143 22.58 -18.39 -5.32
N GLY A 144 22.88 -17.11 -5.09
CA GLY A 144 23.24 -16.15 -6.15
C GLY A 144 22.09 -15.75 -7.08
N VAL A 145 20.84 -16.04 -6.70
CA VAL A 145 19.63 -15.76 -7.51
C VAL A 145 19.06 -14.37 -7.19
N THR A 146 19.36 -13.82 -6.02
CA THR A 146 18.80 -12.54 -5.55
C THR A 146 19.82 -11.41 -5.53
N VAL A 147 19.43 -10.29 -6.12
CA VAL A 147 20.24 -9.09 -6.33
C VAL A 147 20.49 -8.37 -5.00
N THR A 148 21.59 -7.60 -4.91
CA THR A 148 21.88 -6.83 -3.71
C THR A 148 20.94 -5.63 -3.64
N VAL A 149 20.20 -5.50 -2.55
CA VAL A 149 19.42 -4.29 -2.29
C VAL A 149 20.38 -3.27 -1.71
N VAL A 150 20.48 -2.10 -2.34
CA VAL A 150 21.33 -1.01 -1.85
C VAL A 150 20.67 -0.44 -0.58
N PRO A 151 21.32 -0.51 0.59
CA PRO A 151 20.79 0.06 1.82
C PRO A 151 20.62 1.57 1.70
N THR A 152 19.53 2.12 2.21
CA THR A 152 19.45 3.55 2.53
C THR A 152 20.45 3.84 3.66
N ALA A 153 21.20 4.94 3.56
CA ALA A 153 22.07 5.40 4.64
C ALA A 153 21.21 5.82 5.85
N LEU A 154 21.12 4.95 6.85
CA LEU A 154 20.29 5.22 8.04
C LEU A 154 20.86 6.31 8.94
N ASP A 155 22.15 6.57 8.81
CA ASP A 155 22.97 7.51 9.59
C ASP A 155 23.15 8.86 8.91
N GLU A 156 22.48 9.11 7.77
CA GLU A 156 22.60 10.36 7.03
C GLU A 156 22.09 11.56 7.86
N HIS A 157 20.94 11.42 8.51
CA HIS A 157 20.32 12.46 9.34
C HIS A 157 19.65 11.90 10.60
N TRP A 158 19.54 12.72 11.67
CA TRP A 158 18.93 12.30 12.94
C TRP A 158 17.44 11.92 12.79
N TRP A 159 16.77 12.46 11.77
CA TRP A 159 15.36 12.23 11.48
C TRP A 159 15.11 11.09 10.49
N THR A 160 16.15 10.48 9.90
CA THR A 160 16.00 9.43 8.88
C THR A 160 15.12 8.29 9.36
N VAL A 161 15.44 7.71 10.53
CA VAL A 161 14.65 6.60 11.10
C VAL A 161 13.20 7.01 11.42
N PRO A 162 12.93 8.12 12.13
CA PRO A 162 11.57 8.63 12.33
C PRO A 162 10.78 8.80 11.02
N VAL A 163 11.37 9.39 9.98
CA VAL A 163 10.72 9.60 8.69
C VAL A 163 10.47 8.27 7.98
N LEU A 164 11.38 7.30 8.06
CA LEU A 164 11.16 5.96 7.48
C LEU A 164 10.02 5.20 8.18
N LEU A 165 9.86 5.33 9.50
CA LEU A 165 8.69 4.80 10.22
C LEU A 165 7.39 5.45 9.77
N LEU A 166 7.38 6.79 9.60
CA LEU A 166 6.23 7.50 9.06
C LEU A 166 5.93 7.08 7.61
N SER A 167 6.95 6.87 6.79
CA SER A 167 6.81 6.36 5.43
C SER A 167 6.27 4.93 5.41
N ALA A 168 6.67 4.07 6.33
CA ALA A 168 6.13 2.71 6.47
C ALA A 168 4.64 2.75 6.87
N LEU A 169 4.28 3.60 7.83
CA LEU A 169 2.90 3.81 8.25
C LEU A 169 2.04 4.36 7.10
N ARG A 170 2.54 5.38 6.41
CA ARG A 170 1.88 5.95 5.22
C ARG A 170 1.62 4.88 4.17
N ALA A 171 2.60 4.04 3.83
CA ALA A 171 2.37 2.94 2.89
C ALA A 171 1.25 2.02 3.36
N GLY A 172 1.32 1.52 4.60
CA GLY A 172 0.30 0.62 5.14
C GLY A 172 -1.09 1.27 5.19
N VAL A 173 -1.19 2.53 5.56
CA VAL A 173 -2.47 3.25 5.60
C VAL A 173 -3.00 3.48 4.18
N THR A 174 -2.20 4.06 3.29
CA THR A 174 -2.63 4.39 1.92
C THR A 174 -3.04 3.15 1.15
N GLU A 175 -2.21 2.10 1.16
CA GLU A 175 -2.48 0.90 0.40
C GLU A 175 -3.64 0.10 0.97
N GLU A 176 -3.65 -0.18 2.28
CA GLU A 176 -4.70 -1.04 2.83
C GLU A 176 -6.05 -0.34 2.91
N VAL A 177 -6.10 0.95 3.24
CA VAL A 177 -7.36 1.67 3.31
C VAL A 177 -7.96 1.89 1.92
N ILE A 178 -7.15 2.20 0.89
CA ILE A 178 -7.68 2.44 -0.45
C ILE A 178 -7.96 1.13 -1.20
N VAL A 179 -6.98 0.22 -1.24
CA VAL A 179 -7.04 -0.98 -2.09
C VAL A 179 -7.85 -2.10 -1.45
N VAL A 180 -7.74 -2.28 -0.13
CA VAL A 180 -8.47 -3.35 0.57
C VAL A 180 -9.75 -2.82 1.22
N GLY A 181 -9.73 -1.66 1.87
CA GLY A 181 -10.91 -1.09 2.51
C GLY A 181 -11.92 -0.53 1.50
N TYR A 182 -11.53 0.58 0.86
CA TYR A 182 -12.39 1.38 0.00
C TYR A 182 -12.79 0.67 -1.29
N LEU A 183 -11.84 0.13 -2.04
CA LEU A 183 -12.11 -0.50 -3.33
C LEU A 183 -13.00 -1.72 -3.16
N PHE A 184 -12.81 -2.54 -2.11
CA PHE A 184 -13.73 -3.63 -1.82
C PHE A 184 -15.13 -3.12 -1.48
N ALA A 185 -15.24 -2.08 -0.66
CA ALA A 185 -16.54 -1.50 -0.30
C ALA A 185 -17.29 -1.04 -1.56
N ARG A 186 -16.62 -0.36 -2.50
CA ARG A 186 -17.24 0.14 -3.73
C ARG A 186 -17.50 -0.93 -4.79
N LEU A 187 -16.61 -1.90 -4.97
CA LEU A 187 -16.86 -3.01 -5.89
C LEU A 187 -18.01 -3.91 -5.39
N ARG A 188 -18.19 -4.04 -4.07
CA ARG A 188 -19.39 -4.67 -3.50
C ARG A 188 -20.67 -3.87 -3.79
N ASP A 189 -20.63 -2.53 -3.70
CA ASP A 189 -21.76 -1.68 -4.11
C ASP A 189 -22.12 -1.91 -5.60
N LEU A 190 -21.11 -2.18 -6.44
CA LEU A 190 -21.29 -2.59 -7.85
C LEU A 190 -21.68 -4.06 -8.02
N ARG A 191 -21.94 -4.79 -6.94
CA ARG A 191 -22.35 -6.22 -6.89
C ARG A 191 -21.30 -7.19 -7.45
N TRP A 192 -20.01 -6.84 -7.38
CA TRP A 192 -18.94 -7.77 -7.77
C TRP A 192 -18.82 -8.93 -6.77
N GLY A 193 -18.52 -10.13 -7.28
CA GLY A 193 -18.28 -11.32 -6.45
C GLY A 193 -16.99 -11.21 -5.65
N PRO A 194 -16.88 -11.88 -4.48
CA PRO A 194 -15.74 -11.72 -3.56
C PRO A 194 -14.40 -12.07 -4.21
N TRP A 195 -14.33 -13.15 -4.99
CA TRP A 195 -13.10 -13.55 -5.67
C TRP A 195 -12.68 -12.57 -6.77
N THR A 196 -13.64 -12.01 -7.52
CA THR A 196 -13.34 -10.98 -8.52
C THR A 196 -12.72 -9.75 -7.86
N ILE A 197 -13.28 -9.32 -6.73
CA ILE A 197 -12.74 -8.19 -5.96
C ILE A 197 -11.32 -8.49 -5.46
N ILE A 198 -11.10 -9.67 -4.87
CA ILE A 198 -9.77 -10.08 -4.36
C ILE A 198 -8.75 -10.09 -5.50
N LEU A 199 -9.07 -10.73 -6.63
CA LEU A 199 -8.14 -10.85 -7.77
C LEU A 199 -7.82 -9.48 -8.39
N THR A 200 -8.84 -8.64 -8.62
CA THR A 200 -8.64 -7.29 -9.19
C THR A 200 -7.83 -6.42 -8.24
N SER A 201 -8.11 -6.47 -6.94
CA SER A 201 -7.36 -5.72 -5.94
C SER A 201 -5.92 -6.19 -5.81
N ALA A 202 -5.68 -7.50 -5.81
CA ALA A 202 -4.34 -8.07 -5.75
C ALA A 202 -3.53 -7.72 -7.00
N LEU A 203 -4.16 -7.76 -8.18
CA LEU A 203 -3.53 -7.36 -9.44
C LEU A 203 -3.20 -5.88 -9.47
N LEU A 204 -4.11 -5.00 -9.01
CA LEU A 204 -3.82 -3.58 -8.87
C LEU A 204 -2.58 -3.36 -7.98
N ARG A 205 -2.52 -4.04 -6.83
CA ARG A 205 -1.38 -4.02 -5.93
C ARG A 205 -0.08 -4.43 -6.60
N ALA A 206 -0.07 -5.60 -7.21
CA ALA A 206 1.08 -6.10 -7.95
C ALA A 206 1.55 -5.10 -9.02
N THR A 207 0.59 -4.46 -9.71
CA THR A 207 0.88 -3.51 -10.79
C THR A 207 1.56 -2.24 -10.31
N TYR A 208 1.10 -1.60 -9.23
CA TYR A 208 1.79 -0.40 -8.71
C TYR A 208 3.17 -0.70 -8.10
N HIS A 209 3.50 -1.96 -7.83
CA HIS A 209 4.86 -2.38 -7.45
C HIS A 209 5.72 -2.90 -8.60
N LEU A 210 5.19 -3.00 -9.83
CA LEU A 210 5.91 -3.62 -10.94
C LEU A 210 7.20 -2.87 -11.33
N TYR A 211 7.31 -1.59 -11.01
CA TYR A 211 8.54 -0.81 -11.23
C TYR A 211 9.77 -1.37 -10.51
N GLN A 212 9.56 -2.16 -9.44
CA GLN A 212 10.62 -2.82 -8.69
C GLN A 212 11.07 -4.14 -9.36
N GLY A 213 10.36 -4.61 -10.39
CA GLY A 213 10.62 -5.86 -11.11
C GLY A 213 9.58 -6.96 -10.86
N PHE A 214 9.71 -8.08 -11.58
CA PHE A 214 8.73 -9.18 -11.55
C PHE A 214 8.66 -9.90 -10.21
N GLY A 215 9.78 -9.98 -9.47
CA GLY A 215 9.78 -10.55 -8.11
C GLY A 215 8.87 -9.77 -7.16
N ALA A 216 8.96 -8.43 -7.19
CA ALA A 216 8.09 -7.56 -6.41
C ALA A 216 6.62 -7.69 -6.84
N PHE A 217 6.34 -7.81 -8.15
CA PHE A 217 4.99 -8.04 -8.65
C PHE A 217 4.38 -9.32 -8.06
N VAL A 218 5.09 -10.45 -8.12
CA VAL A 218 4.60 -11.74 -7.62
C VAL A 218 4.39 -11.70 -6.11
N GLY A 219 5.35 -11.16 -5.34
CA GLY A 219 5.22 -11.03 -3.89
C GLY A 219 4.02 -10.18 -3.47
N ASN A 220 3.82 -9.06 -4.16
CA ASN A 220 2.70 -8.14 -3.90
C ASN A 220 1.35 -8.69 -4.35
N PHE A 221 1.31 -9.47 -5.44
CA PHE A 221 0.12 -10.22 -5.83
C PHE A 221 -0.27 -11.22 -4.74
N ALA A 222 0.68 -12.04 -4.27
CA ALA A 222 0.45 -13.03 -3.23
C ALA A 222 -0.01 -12.40 -1.90
N MET A 223 0.65 -11.31 -1.47
CA MET A 223 0.22 -10.55 -0.29
C MET A 223 -1.18 -9.97 -0.49
N GLY A 224 -1.48 -9.42 -1.67
CA GLY A 224 -2.81 -8.89 -2.02
C GLY A 224 -3.92 -9.94 -1.94
N LEU A 225 -3.65 -11.17 -2.41
CA LEU A 225 -4.58 -12.30 -2.27
C LEU A 225 -4.84 -12.63 -0.80
N LEU A 226 -3.78 -12.76 0.00
CA LEU A 226 -3.89 -13.07 1.43
C LEU A 226 -4.68 -11.99 2.17
N PHE A 227 -4.33 -10.72 1.98
CA PHE A 227 -4.97 -9.60 2.66
C PHE A 227 -6.42 -9.43 2.20
N GLY A 228 -6.70 -9.57 0.91
CA GLY A 228 -8.06 -9.53 0.39
C GLY A 228 -8.95 -10.66 0.94
N TRP A 229 -8.39 -11.87 1.07
CA TRP A 229 -9.08 -13.00 1.70
C TRP A 229 -9.34 -12.76 3.19
N LEU A 230 -8.32 -12.34 3.95
CA LEU A 230 -8.45 -12.00 5.37
C LEU A 230 -9.49 -10.89 5.59
N TYR A 231 -9.47 -9.84 4.77
CA TYR A 231 -10.46 -8.77 4.85
C TYR A 231 -11.86 -9.26 4.53
N THR A 232 -12.03 -10.13 3.54
CA THR A 232 -13.34 -10.74 3.24
C THR A 232 -13.84 -11.62 4.39
N ARG A 233 -12.93 -12.29 5.10
CA ARG A 233 -13.26 -13.19 6.22
C ARG A 233 -13.57 -12.47 7.53
N PHE A 234 -12.84 -11.40 7.83
CA PHE A 234 -12.89 -10.72 9.13
C PHE A 234 -13.46 -9.30 9.06
N GLY A 235 -13.44 -8.66 7.90
CA GLY A 235 -14.01 -7.33 7.68
C GLY A 235 -13.30 -6.21 8.42
N ARG A 236 -11.99 -6.32 8.69
CA ARG A 236 -11.20 -5.33 9.44
C ARG A 236 -9.92 -4.96 8.70
N VAL A 237 -9.73 -3.67 8.46
CA VAL A 237 -8.54 -3.15 7.75
C VAL A 237 -7.34 -2.88 8.69
N LEU A 238 -7.58 -2.55 9.97
CA LEU A 238 -6.51 -2.17 10.90
C LEU A 238 -5.42 -3.23 11.10
N PRO A 239 -5.74 -4.54 11.28
CA PRO A 239 -4.68 -5.55 11.37
C PRO A 239 -3.80 -5.59 10.12
N LEU A 240 -4.37 -5.35 8.94
CA LEU A 240 -3.64 -5.34 7.67
C LEU A 240 -2.73 -4.11 7.56
N VAL A 241 -3.23 -2.92 7.93
CA VAL A 241 -2.44 -1.67 8.00
C VAL A 241 -1.23 -1.87 8.91
N ILE A 242 -1.44 -2.46 10.10
CA ILE A 242 -0.39 -2.70 11.09
C ILE A 242 0.60 -3.71 10.54
N ALA A 243 0.12 -4.82 9.97
CA ALA A 243 0.99 -5.84 9.38
C ALA A 243 1.90 -5.24 8.29
N HIS A 244 1.29 -4.49 7.36
CA HIS A 244 2.00 -3.80 6.30
C HIS A 244 3.04 -2.82 6.87
N THR A 245 2.64 -1.97 7.82
CA THR A 245 3.53 -0.99 8.45
C THR A 245 4.75 -1.66 9.09
N VAL A 246 4.54 -2.77 9.82
CA VAL A 246 5.64 -3.50 10.46
C VAL A 246 6.56 -4.13 9.41
N ILE A 247 6.02 -4.77 8.38
CA ILE A 247 6.81 -5.35 7.29
C ILE A 247 7.67 -4.25 6.62
N ASN A 248 7.07 -3.11 6.27
CA ASN A 248 7.81 -2.00 5.66
C ASN A 248 8.83 -1.38 6.60
N SER A 249 8.55 -1.30 7.90
CA SER A 249 9.54 -0.82 8.89
C SER A 249 10.76 -1.73 8.93
N VAL A 250 10.55 -3.06 8.88
CA VAL A 250 11.64 -4.04 8.79
C VAL A 250 12.42 -3.88 7.49
N VAL A 251 11.74 -3.67 6.35
CA VAL A 251 12.40 -3.46 5.06
C VAL A 251 13.17 -2.14 5.01
N PHE A 252 12.60 -1.05 5.53
CA PHE A 252 13.19 0.29 5.41
C PHE A 252 14.31 0.54 6.42
N ILE A 253 14.24 -0.08 7.60
CA ILE A 253 15.17 0.17 8.70
C ILE A 253 15.93 -1.10 9.07
N GLY A 254 15.20 -2.21 9.28
CA GLY A 254 15.82 -3.47 9.70
C GLY A 254 16.80 -4.04 8.67
N TYR A 255 16.46 -3.99 7.39
CA TYR A 255 17.35 -4.47 6.32
C TYR A 255 18.61 -3.62 6.17
N PRO A 256 18.56 -2.28 6.03
CA PRO A 256 19.77 -1.48 5.98
C PRO A 256 20.65 -1.59 7.24
N TRP A 257 20.03 -1.68 8.42
CA TRP A 257 20.75 -1.93 9.67
C TRP A 257 21.44 -3.31 9.67
N ALA A 258 20.75 -4.36 9.23
CA ALA A 258 21.35 -5.69 9.15
C ALA A 258 22.47 -5.73 8.11
N ALA A 259 22.32 -5.05 6.98
CA ALA A 259 23.33 -4.96 5.94
C ALA A 259 24.60 -4.23 6.42
N SER A 260 24.47 -3.19 7.25
CA SER A 260 25.61 -2.49 7.84
C SER A 260 26.25 -3.27 9.00
N ALA A 261 25.46 -3.93 9.84
CA ALA A 261 25.94 -4.69 10.99
C ALA A 261 26.55 -6.06 10.60
N PHE A 262 26.06 -6.68 9.53
CA PHE A 262 26.47 -8.02 9.08
C PHE A 262 26.85 -8.03 7.58
N PRO A 263 27.87 -7.26 7.16
CA PRO A 263 28.22 -7.13 5.75
C PRO A 263 28.63 -8.47 5.11
N GLY A 264 29.27 -9.37 5.86
CA GLY A 264 29.65 -10.71 5.34
C GLY A 264 28.45 -11.62 4.97
N LEU A 265 27.25 -11.32 5.48
CA LEU A 265 26.03 -12.08 5.18
C LEU A 265 25.20 -11.42 4.05
N LEU A 266 25.35 -10.11 3.84
CA LEU A 266 24.41 -9.31 3.04
C LEU A 266 25.06 -8.41 1.99
N ALA A 267 26.37 -8.12 2.05
CA ALA A 267 27.08 -7.32 1.05
C ALA A 267 27.23 -8.08 -0.28
N PRO A 268 27.47 -7.38 -1.42
CA PRO A 268 27.82 -8.04 -2.67
C PRO A 268 29.06 -8.93 -2.49
N VAL A 269 29.07 -10.12 -3.10
CA VAL A 269 30.32 -10.87 -3.30
C VAL A 269 31.26 -9.97 -4.11
N PRO A 270 32.52 -9.75 -3.68
CA PRO A 270 33.46 -8.97 -4.46
C PRO A 270 33.57 -9.55 -5.87
N VAL A 271 33.26 -8.74 -6.89
CA VAL A 271 33.57 -9.12 -8.27
C VAL A 271 35.09 -9.08 -8.39
N PRO A 272 35.77 -10.17 -8.76
CA PRO A 272 37.20 -10.14 -8.97
C PRO A 272 37.51 -9.09 -10.04
N THR A 273 38.36 -8.13 -9.70
CA THR A 273 38.86 -7.13 -10.63
C THR A 273 39.55 -7.88 -11.78
N PRO A 274 39.20 -7.66 -13.05
CA PRO A 274 39.99 -8.22 -14.14
C PRO A 274 41.43 -7.74 -13.97
N THR A 275 42.36 -8.69 -13.85
CA THR A 275 43.79 -8.39 -13.90
C THR A 275 44.11 -7.71 -15.23
N PRO A 276 44.91 -6.63 -15.22
CA PRO A 276 45.26 -5.88 -16.43
C PRO A 276 45.99 -6.72 -17.46
#